data_AF-A0A1V1WUI7-F1
#
_entry.id   AF-A0A1V1WUI7-F1
#
_cell.length_a   1.000
_cell.length_b   1.000
_cell.length_c   1.000
_cell.angle_alpha   90.00
_cell.angle_beta   90.00
_cell.angle_gamma   90.00
#
_symmetry.space_group_name_H-M   'P 1'
#
loop_
_entity.id
_entity.type
_entity.pdbx_description
1 polymer ?
#
loop_
_entity_poly.entity_id
_entity_poly.type
_entity_poly.pdbx_seq_one_letter_code
_entity_poly.pdbx_strand_id
1 'polypeptide(L)' 'MESKKDLDKMLKPAEVTIRTVDGSVLQGKVNLGKEERVSDVFTKSERQFIVLFNATYTGVSKKVLIINKAHIVWIEDETS' A
#
# COMPACT_ATOMS: atom_id res chain seq x y z
N MET A 1 5.90 -24.39 8.79
CA MET A 1 6.40 -23.20 9.50
C MET A 1 7.37 -22.51 8.56
N GLU A 2 6.97 -21.41 7.92
CA GLU A 2 7.82 -20.73 6.91
C GLU A 2 8.98 -20.01 7.59
N SER A 3 10.17 -20.03 6.98
CA SER A 3 11.37 -19.45 7.58
C SER A 3 11.40 -17.93 7.38
N LYS A 4 12.10 -17.20 8.26
CA LYS A 4 12.31 -15.74 8.14
C LYS A 4 12.87 -15.31 6.78
N LYS A 5 13.64 -16.19 6.12
CA LYS A 5 14.23 -15.96 4.80
C LYS A 5 13.21 -16.06 3.65
N ASP A 6 12.12 -16.80 3.86
CA ASP A 6 11.01 -16.90 2.91
C ASP A 6 10.08 -15.68 3.03
N LEU A 7 9.89 -15.17 4.25
CA LEU A 7 9.16 -13.92 4.52
C LEU A 7 9.84 -12.70 3.89
N ASP A 8 11.17 -12.61 3.97
CA ASP A 8 11.93 -11.52 3.32
C ASP A 8 11.82 -11.56 1.79
N LYS A 9 11.65 -12.74 1.17
CA LYS A 9 11.37 -12.86 -0.27
C LYS A 9 9.96 -12.41 -0.67
N MET A 10 9.03 -12.33 0.29
CA MET A 10 7.63 -11.96 0.06
C MET A 10 7.34 -10.47 0.26
N LEU A 11 8.30 -9.70 0.77
CA LEU A 11 8.15 -8.25 0.92
C LEU A 11 8.76 -7.54 -0.29
N LYS A 12 7.90 -7.10 -1.19
CA LYS A 12 8.24 -6.24 -2.33
C LYS A 12 7.61 -4.87 -2.10
N PRO A 13 8.30 -3.97 -1.38
CA PRO A 13 7.77 -2.65 -1.05
C PRO A 13 7.72 -1.77 -2.30
N ALA A 14 6.57 -1.15 -2.57
CA ALA A 14 6.41 -0.11 -3.59
C ALA A 14 5.89 1.18 -2.95
N GLU A 15 6.48 2.31 -3.31
CA GLU A 15 6.08 3.64 -2.82
C GLU A 15 4.85 4.13 -3.57
N VAL A 16 3.86 4.61 -2.82
CA VAL A 16 2.59 5.08 -3.36
C VAL A 16 2.13 6.34 -2.66
N THR A 17 1.50 7.21 -3.42
CA THR A 17 0.68 8.32 -2.93
C THR A 17 -0.80 8.00 -3.18
N ILE A 18 -1.62 8.07 -2.13
CA ILE A 18 -3.04 7.74 -2.16
C ILE A 18 -3.85 8.98 -1.78
N ARG A 19 -4.83 9.36 -2.61
CA ARG A 19 -5.86 10.33 -2.24
C ARG A 19 -7.14 9.63 -1.82
N THR A 20 -7.69 10.00 -0.67
CA THR A 20 -8.95 9.48 -0.16
C THR A 20 -10.11 10.45 -0.38
N VAL A 21 -11.34 9.92 -0.27
CA VAL A 21 -12.59 10.67 -0.50
C VAL A 21 -12.81 11.84 0.46
N ASP A 22 -12.18 11.81 1.64
CA ASP A 22 -12.19 12.90 2.63
C ASP A 22 -11.20 14.03 2.29
N GLY A 23 -10.47 13.91 1.17
CA GLY A 23 -9.46 14.86 0.72
C GLY A 23 -8.06 14.64 1.29
N SER A 24 -7.87 13.67 2.21
CA SER A 24 -6.55 13.34 2.76
C SER A 24 -5.62 12.78 1.68
N VAL A 25 -4.32 13.07 1.82
CA VAL A 25 -3.25 12.49 1.00
C VAL A 25 -2.33 11.69 1.90
N LEU A 26 -2.18 10.41 1.57
CA LEU A 26 -1.39 9.44 2.32
C LEU A 26 -0.19 9.04 1.48
N GLN A 27 1.00 9.11 2.05
CA GLN A 27 2.23 8.63 1.42
C GLN A 27 2.76 7.45 2.24
N GLY A 28 3.20 6.39 1.57
CA GLY A 28 3.75 5.22 2.25
C GLY A 28 4.09 4.12 1.28
N LYS A 29 4.16 2.89 1.80
CA LYS A 29 4.52 1.71 1.02
C LYS A 29 3.44 0.64 1.09
N VAL A 30 3.22 -0.03 -0.03
CA VAL A 30 2.42 -1.26 -0.11
C VAL A 30 3.32 -2.45 -0.42
N ASN A 31 2.86 -3.65 -0.07
CA ASN A 31 3.57 -4.88 -0.43
C ASN A 31 2.96 -5.44 -1.72
N LEU A 32 3.74 -5.48 -2.80
CA LEU A 32 3.34 -6.12 -4.05
C LEU A 32 3.20 -7.64 -3.90
N GLY A 33 4.00 -8.25 -3.01
CA GLY A 33 3.98 -9.70 -2.78
C GLY A 33 4.27 -10.48 -4.06
N LYS A 34 3.24 -11.14 -4.60
CA LYS A 34 3.32 -11.91 -5.85
C LYS A 34 3.05 -11.06 -7.09
N GLU A 35 2.42 -9.91 -6.93
CA GLU A 35 2.14 -8.99 -8.03
C GLU A 35 3.43 -8.29 -8.49
N GLU A 36 3.45 -7.86 -9.74
CA GLU A 36 4.57 -7.11 -10.32
C GLU A 36 4.32 -5.59 -10.31
N ARG A 37 3.05 -5.16 -10.25
CA ARG A 37 2.65 -3.76 -10.41
C ARG A 37 1.77 -3.29 -9.27
N VAL A 38 1.91 -2.02 -8.91
CA VAL A 38 1.02 -1.35 -7.94
C VAL A 38 -0.44 -1.49 -8.38
N SER A 39 -0.75 -1.23 -9.66
CA SER A 39 -2.12 -1.32 -10.18
C SER A 39 -2.80 -2.66 -9.88
N ASP A 40 -2.06 -3.76 -9.93
CA ASP A 40 -2.59 -5.11 -9.73
C ASP A 40 -3.02 -5.34 -8.27
N VAL A 41 -2.25 -4.80 -7.32
CA VAL A 41 -2.59 -4.84 -5.88
C VAL A 41 -3.94 -4.17 -5.61
N PHE A 42 -4.20 -3.03 -6.26
CA PHE A 42 -5.40 -2.25 -6.03
C PHE A 42 -6.60 -2.74 -6.84
N THR A 43 -6.40 -3.23 -8.08
CA THR A 43 -7.49 -3.51 -9.02
C THR A 43 -7.84 -4.99 -9.18
N LYS A 44 -6.87 -5.92 -9.07
CA LYS A 44 -7.12 -7.36 -9.29
C LYS A 44 -7.46 -8.13 -8.02
N SER A 45 -7.07 -7.60 -6.86
CA SER A 45 -7.33 -8.25 -5.58
C SER A 45 -8.74 -7.95 -5.06
N GLU A 46 -9.54 -8.99 -4.81
CA GLU A 46 -10.87 -8.91 -4.16
C GLU A 46 -10.83 -8.40 -2.71
N ARG A 47 -9.63 -8.26 -2.12
CA ARG A 47 -9.49 -7.73 -0.76
C ARG A 47 -9.88 -6.26 -0.76
N GLN A 48 -10.91 -5.91 0.02
CA GLN A 48 -11.39 -4.54 0.14
C GLN A 48 -10.42 -3.60 0.88
N PHE A 49 -9.48 -4.15 1.65
CA PHE A 49 -8.53 -3.37 2.44
C PHE A 49 -7.10 -3.55 1.94
N ILE A 50 -6.34 -2.46 1.94
CA ILE A 50 -4.90 -2.42 1.68
C ILE A 50 -4.17 -1.97 2.94
N VAL A 51 -3.02 -2.58 3.20
CA VAL A 51 -2.12 -2.16 4.27
C VAL A 51 -1.06 -1.23 3.70
N LEU A 52 -1.07 0.02 4.15
CA LEU A 52 -0.04 1.02 3.86
C LEU A 52 0.90 1.09 5.06
N PHE A 53 2.15 0.67 4.91
CA PHE A 53 3.16 0.71 5.97
C PHE A 53 4.18 1.83 5.73
N ASN A 54 4.88 2.21 6.80
CA ASN A 54 5.73 3.40 6.83
C ASN A 54 4.98 4.66 6.34
N ALA A 55 3.70 4.74 6.65
CA ALA A 55 2.83 5.80 6.18
C ALA A 55 3.11 7.12 6.92
N THR A 56 2.97 8.22 6.19
CA THR A 56 2.92 9.58 6.72
C THR A 56 1.47 10.07 6.64
N TYR A 57 0.89 10.41 7.80
CA TYR A 57 -0.46 10.97 7.91
C TYR A 57 -0.51 11.99 9.04
N THR A 58 -1.07 13.17 8.74
CA THR A 58 -1.20 14.31 9.67
C THR A 58 0.12 14.68 10.35
N GLY A 59 1.23 14.70 9.59
CA GLY A 59 2.57 15.02 10.09
C GLY A 59 3.24 13.92 10.94
N VAL A 60 2.57 12.79 11.18
CA VAL A 60 3.14 11.65 11.91
C VAL A 60 3.55 10.58 10.90
N SER A 61 4.83 10.19 10.95
CA SER A 61 5.43 9.17 10.10
C SER A 61 5.46 7.79 10.77
N LYS A 62 5.84 6.76 10.01
CA LYS A 62 5.99 5.35 10.46
C LYS A 62 4.70 4.72 10.99
N LYS A 63 3.55 5.18 10.51
CA LYS A 63 2.26 4.55 10.80
C LYS A 63 2.04 3.33 9.91
N VAL A 64 1.18 2.42 10.38
CA VAL A 64 0.55 1.40 9.55
C VAL A 64 -0.92 1.75 9.44
N LEU A 65 -1.41 1.94 8.22
CA LEU A 65 -2.81 2.26 7.94
C LEU A 65 -3.47 1.09 7.21
N ILE A 66 -4.70 0.78 7.59
CA ILE A 66 -5.55 -0.18 6.88
C ILE A 66 -6.61 0.65 6.14
N ILE A 67 -6.53 0.69 4.81
CA ILE A 67 -7.31 1.61 3.97
C ILE A 67 -8.34 0.80 3.19
N ASN A 68 -9.61 1.21 3.26
CA ASN A 68 -10.66 0.65 2.41
C ASN A 68 -10.52 1.21 0.98
N LYS A 69 -10.41 0.32 -0.01
CA LYS A 69 -10.30 0.67 -1.44
C LYS A 69 -11.48 1.49 -1.95
N ALA A 70 -12.68 1.28 -1.43
CA ALA A 70 -13.87 2.02 -1.82
C ALA A 70 -13.78 3.52 -1.48
N HIS A 71 -12.85 3.90 -0.59
CA HIS A 71 -12.64 5.27 -0.14
C HIS A 71 -11.39 5.90 -0.78
N ILE A 72 -10.79 5.24 -1.78
CA ILE A 72 -9.67 5.76 -2.56
C ILE A 72 -10.22 6.45 -3.81
N VAL A 73 -9.75 7.66 -4.08
CA VAL A 73 -10.07 8.42 -5.30
C VAL A 73 -9.06 8.10 -6.39
N TRP A 74 -7.76 8.14 -6.05
CA TRP A 74 -6.68 7.77 -6.97
C TRP A 74 -5.44 7.30 -6.21
N ILE A 75 -4.59 6.56 -6.93
CA ILE A 75 -3.26 6.13 -6.50
C ILE A 75 -2.25 6.57 -7.55
N GLU A 76 -1.11 7.08 -7.11
CA GLU A 76 0.07 7.35 -7.93
C GLU A 76 1.21 6.46 -7.45
N ASP A 77 1.86 5.79 -8.40
CA ASP A 77 3.10 5.03 -8.18
C ASP A 77 4.28 5.99 -8.35
N GLU A 78 5.14 6.11 -7.32
CA GLU A 78 6.28 7.05 -7.37
C GLU A 78 7.42 6.55 -8.27
N THR A 79 7.39 5.30 -8.71
CA THR A 79 8.44 4.66 -9.51
C THR A 79 8.14 4.56 -11.01
N SER A 80 7.07 5.20 -11.49
CA SER A 80 6.58 5.06 -12.87
C SER A 80 7.37 5.85 -13.91
#